data_AF-K5YLR8-F1
#
_entry.id   AF-K5YLR8-F1
#
_cell.length_a   1.000
_cell.length_b   1.000
_cell.length_c   1.000
_cell.angle_alpha   90.00
_cell.angle_beta   90.00
_cell.angle_gamma   90.00
#
_symmetry.space_group_name_H-M   'P 1'
#
loop_
_entity.id
_entity.type
_entity.pdbx_description
1 polymer ?
#
loop_
_entity_poly.entity_id
_entity_poly.type
_entity_poly.pdbx_seq_one_letter_code
_entity_poly.pdbx_strand_id
1 'polypeptide(L)'
;MSSAVSWLQGPELFVDLRQPAARPGFCLVPGFAQLSIAAETWLAGQQGFAGSFHVAQNRATWQREIDYQPPGPTPDEGTLSWEGKTLVETGLHSPYLEHWHEAAQPNHPCAALRLRAAQTGQAAILVRTGPIFMLARGRAPG
;
A
#
# COMPACT_ATOMS: atom_id res chain seq x y z
N MET A 1 17.70 4.83 -1.53
CA MET A 1 16.69 5.58 -2.31
C MET A 1 15.49 5.77 -1.41
N SER A 2 14.92 6.97 -1.33
CA SER A 2 13.70 7.20 -0.54
C SER A 2 12.45 6.98 -1.40
N SER A 3 11.42 6.42 -0.81
CA SER A 3 10.09 6.30 -1.40
C SER A 3 9.11 7.06 -0.52
N ALA A 4 8.16 7.77 -1.13
CA ALA A 4 7.02 8.28 -0.40
C ALA A 4 6.08 7.11 -0.14
N VAL A 5 5.86 6.79 1.13
CA VAL A 5 4.98 5.70 1.57
C VAL A 5 3.71 6.32 2.14
N SER A 6 2.57 5.86 1.65
CA SER A 6 1.26 6.22 2.16
C SER A 6 0.56 4.94 2.60
N TRP A 7 0.38 4.80 3.91
CA TRP A 7 -0.34 3.70 4.54
C TRP A 7 -1.68 4.19 5.07
N LEU A 8 -2.76 3.48 4.76
CA LEU A 8 -4.08 3.71 5.36
C LEU A 8 -4.70 2.38 5.76
N GLN A 9 -5.05 2.27 7.04
CA GLN A 9 -5.67 1.08 7.60
C GLN A 9 -7.04 1.42 8.19
N GLY A 10 -8.02 0.59 7.82
CA GLY A 10 -9.34 0.54 8.41
C GLY A 10 -9.45 -0.58 9.44
N PRO A 11 -10.65 -1.09 9.74
CA PRO A 11 -10.80 -2.15 10.74
C PRO A 11 -10.00 -3.42 10.41
N GLU A 12 -10.21 -4.00 9.22
CA GLU A 12 -9.57 -5.26 8.81
C GLU A 12 -8.78 -5.15 7.51
N LEU A 13 -8.96 -4.07 6.74
CA LEU A 13 -8.30 -3.88 5.45
C LEU A 13 -7.34 -2.70 5.49
N PHE A 14 -6.31 -2.79 4.66
CA PHE A 14 -5.33 -1.74 4.49
C PHE A 14 -5.04 -1.48 3.00
N VAL A 15 -4.46 -0.31 2.75
CA VAL A 15 -3.82 0.04 1.48
C VAL A 15 -2.46 0.67 1.79
N ASP A 16 -1.41 0.14 1.15
CA ASP A 16 -0.05 0.70 1.13
C ASP A 16 0.30 1.12 -0.30
N LEU A 17 0.63 2.39 -0.49
CA LEU A 17 1.10 2.93 -1.77
C LEU A 17 2.52 3.48 -1.60
N ARG A 18 3.45 3.00 -2.44
CA ARG A 18 4.85 3.44 -2.41
C ARG A 18 5.28 3.99 -3.76
N GLN A 19 5.63 5.27 -3.77
CA GLN A 19 6.08 5.95 -4.98
C GLN A 19 7.56 6.29 -4.85
N PRO A 20 8.39 6.03 -5.88
CA PRO A 20 9.78 6.48 -5.84
C PRO A 20 9.85 8.00 -5.70
N ALA A 21 10.87 8.50 -5.02
CA ALA A 21 11.13 9.94 -4.99
C ALA A 21 11.34 10.53 -6.41
N ALA A 22 11.36 11.86 -6.49
CA ALA A 22 11.63 12.59 -7.73
C ALA A 22 10.69 12.23 -8.90
N ARG A 23 9.37 12.23 -8.64
CA ARG A 23 8.35 12.00 -9.66
C ARG A 23 8.56 12.90 -10.88
N PRO A 24 8.75 12.34 -12.10
CA PRO A 24 8.80 13.12 -13.33
C PRO A 24 7.49 13.86 -13.60
N GLY A 25 7.58 14.99 -14.30
CA GLY A 25 6.39 15.68 -14.82
C GLY A 25 5.77 14.89 -15.98
N PHE A 26 4.49 14.54 -15.87
CA PHE A 26 3.75 13.81 -16.91
C PHE A 26 2.75 14.69 -17.68
N CYS A 27 2.63 15.98 -17.35
CA CYS A 27 1.62 16.88 -17.92
C CYS A 27 1.72 17.07 -19.44
N LEU A 28 2.88 16.81 -20.03
CA LEU A 28 3.16 16.95 -21.46
C LEU A 28 3.40 15.61 -22.15
N VAL A 29 3.04 14.47 -21.52
CA VAL A 29 3.16 13.14 -22.13
C VAL A 29 1.76 12.69 -22.59
N PRO A 30 1.45 12.76 -23.91
CA PRO A 30 0.12 12.45 -24.43
C PRO A 30 -0.29 10.98 -24.29
N GLY A 31 0.67 10.07 -24.11
CA GLY A 31 0.40 8.66 -23.87
C GLY A 31 1.65 7.83 -23.58
N PHE A 32 1.44 6.56 -23.22
CA PHE A 32 2.51 5.63 -22.82
C PHE A 32 3.63 5.51 -23.85
N ALA A 33 3.31 5.51 -25.15
CA ALA A 33 4.29 5.36 -26.23
C ALA A 33 5.29 6.53 -26.34
N GLN A 34 5.08 7.62 -25.60
CA GLN A 34 5.92 8.81 -25.62
C GLN A 34 6.63 9.03 -24.28
N LEU A 35 6.62 8.04 -23.39
CA LEU A 35 7.39 8.08 -22.16
C LEU A 35 8.89 7.98 -22.50
N SER A 36 9.69 8.78 -21.80
CA SER A 36 11.13 8.55 -21.81
C SER A 36 11.44 7.29 -20.99
N ILE A 37 12.56 6.62 -21.29
CA ILE A 37 13.04 5.47 -20.51
C ILE A 37 13.12 5.81 -19.01
N ALA A 38 13.54 7.02 -18.66
CA ALA A 38 13.59 7.46 -17.27
C ALA A 38 12.19 7.51 -16.61
N ALA A 39 11.17 7.98 -17.35
CA ALA A 39 9.80 8.02 -16.88
C ALA A 39 9.19 6.62 -16.76
N GLU A 40 9.45 5.74 -17.73
CA GLU A 40 9.04 4.33 -17.66
C GLU A 40 9.68 3.61 -16.47
N THR A 41 10.99 3.81 -16.26
CA THR A 41 11.73 3.23 -15.13
C THR A 41 11.16 3.71 -13.80
N TRP A 42 10.81 5.00 -13.70
CA TRP A 42 10.17 5.54 -12.50
C TRP A 42 8.78 4.93 -12.27
N LEU A 43 7.97 4.81 -13.32
CA LEU A 43 6.64 4.20 -13.23
C LEU A 43 6.70 2.73 -12.81
N ALA A 44 7.68 1.98 -13.35
CA ALA A 44 7.92 0.57 -13.02
C ALA A 44 8.42 0.38 -11.58
N GLY A 45 9.08 1.39 -11.02
CA GLY A 45 9.54 1.40 -9.63
C GLY A 45 8.42 1.66 -8.60
N GLN A 46 7.21 2.02 -9.03
CA GLN A 46 6.07 2.14 -8.13
C GLN A 46 5.71 0.79 -7.51
N GLN A 47 5.45 0.79 -6.22
CA GLN A 47 5.04 -0.39 -5.48
C GLN A 47 3.75 -0.08 -4.71
N GLY A 48 3.16 -1.12 -4.17
CA GLY A 48 1.99 -0.99 -3.32
C GLY A 48 1.18 -2.26 -3.34
N PHE A 49 0.41 -2.44 -2.29
CA PHE A 49 -0.39 -3.61 -2.06
C PHE A 49 -1.56 -3.28 -1.13
N ALA A 50 -2.58 -4.12 -1.16
CA ALA A 50 -3.77 -3.97 -0.34
C ALA A 50 -4.35 -5.33 -0.02
N GLY A 51 -5.03 -5.44 1.12
CA GLY A 51 -5.63 -6.69 1.55
C GLY A 51 -6.03 -6.64 3.01
N SER A 52 -6.05 -7.81 3.65
CA SER A 52 -6.38 -7.95 5.07
C SER A 52 -5.15 -7.85 5.97
N PHE A 53 -5.35 -7.21 7.11
CA PHE A 53 -4.38 -7.13 8.18
C PHE A 53 -4.89 -7.90 9.39
N HIS A 54 -4.06 -8.78 9.94
CA HIS A 54 -4.40 -9.57 11.12
C HIS A 54 -3.25 -9.54 12.13
N VAL A 55 -3.59 -9.44 13.42
CA VAL A 55 -2.63 -9.56 14.52
C VAL A 55 -3.06 -10.70 15.43
N ALA A 56 -2.19 -11.70 15.57
CA ALA A 56 -2.36 -12.79 16.51
C ALA A 56 -1.16 -12.82 17.46
N GLN A 57 -1.42 -12.68 18.77
CA GLN A 57 -0.39 -12.59 19.81
C GLN A 57 0.57 -11.41 19.56
N ASN A 58 1.74 -11.68 18.98
CA ASN A 58 2.74 -10.68 18.63
C ASN A 58 3.13 -10.71 17.14
N ARG A 59 2.38 -11.46 16.33
CA ARG A 59 2.61 -11.58 14.89
C ARG A 59 1.55 -10.78 14.16
N ALA A 60 2.01 -9.80 13.40
CA ALA A 60 1.21 -9.13 12.39
C ALA A 60 1.42 -9.84 11.04
N THR A 61 0.32 -10.03 10.32
CA THR A 61 0.29 -10.68 9.00
C THR A 61 -0.46 -9.79 8.03
N TRP A 62 0.18 -9.50 6.90
CA TRP A 62 -0.37 -8.74 5.79
C TRP A 62 -0.70 -9.68 4.64
N GLN A 63 -1.98 -10.00 4.50
CA GLN A 63 -2.45 -10.83 3.38
C GLN A 63 -2.71 -9.96 2.17
N ARG A 64 -1.81 -10.00 1.18
CA ARG A 64 -1.89 -9.17 -0.03
C ARG A 64 -2.87 -9.75 -1.03
N GLU A 65 -4.06 -9.16 -1.14
CA GLU A 65 -5.08 -9.50 -2.14
C GLU A 65 -4.82 -8.79 -3.48
N ILE A 66 -4.23 -7.60 -3.43
CA ILE A 66 -3.77 -6.82 -4.57
C ILE A 66 -2.28 -6.53 -4.32
N ASP A 67 -1.43 -6.82 -5.29
CA ASP A 67 -0.01 -6.45 -5.28
C ASP A 67 0.37 -5.85 -6.64
N TYR A 68 1.10 -4.74 -6.63
CA TYR A 68 1.60 -4.07 -7.83
C TYR A 68 2.98 -4.56 -8.26
N GLN A 69 3.68 -5.29 -7.39
CA GLN A 69 4.92 -6.00 -7.67
C GLN A 69 4.70 -7.52 -7.65
N PRO A 70 5.58 -8.31 -8.27
CA PRO A 70 5.54 -9.77 -8.12
C PRO A 70 5.61 -10.17 -6.64
N PRO A 71 4.86 -11.19 -6.21
CA PRO A 71 4.90 -11.64 -4.83
C PRO A 71 6.32 -12.08 -4.45
N GLY A 72 6.74 -11.72 -3.24
CA GLY A 72 8.02 -12.16 -2.68
C GLY A 72 8.04 -13.66 -2.36
N PRO A 73 9.22 -14.22 -2.06
CA PRO A 73 9.38 -15.64 -1.75
C PRO A 73 8.84 -16.03 -0.36
N THR A 74 8.59 -15.05 0.51
CA THR A 74 8.17 -15.25 1.90
C THR A 74 6.86 -14.53 2.19
N PRO A 75 6.08 -15.00 3.18
CA PRO A 75 4.93 -14.26 3.70
C PRO A 75 5.31 -12.84 4.15
N ASP A 76 4.35 -11.92 4.05
CA ASP A 76 4.49 -10.58 4.59
C ASP A 76 4.04 -10.58 6.06
N GLU A 77 5.02 -10.70 6.95
CA GLU A 77 4.82 -10.84 8.40
C GLU A 77 5.93 -10.14 9.19
N GLY A 78 5.55 -9.71 10.38
CA GLY A 78 6.38 -8.91 11.25
C GLY A 78 5.87 -8.92 12.69
N THR A 79 6.66 -8.33 13.57
CA THR A 79 6.27 -8.06 14.95
C THR A 79 6.05 -6.57 15.13
N LEU A 80 5.10 -6.22 16.00
CA LEU A 80 4.72 -4.84 16.29
C LEU A 80 4.96 -4.54 17.76
N SER A 81 5.68 -3.47 18.05
CA SER A 81 5.94 -3.02 19.42
C SER A 81 5.86 -1.50 19.52
N TRP A 82 5.39 -0.99 20.66
CA TRP A 82 5.31 0.45 20.90
C TRP A 82 6.58 0.97 21.58
N GLU A 83 7.16 2.03 20.99
CA GLU A 83 8.21 2.85 21.59
C GLU A 83 7.66 4.27 21.80
N GLY A 84 7.10 4.53 22.98
CA GLY A 84 6.39 5.78 23.26
C GLY A 84 5.15 5.95 22.39
N LYS A 85 5.20 6.87 21.41
CA LYS A 85 4.12 7.12 20.43
C LYS A 85 4.43 6.58 19.04
N THR A 86 5.56 5.90 18.87
CA THR A 86 5.99 5.31 17.61
C THR A 86 5.66 3.82 17.66
N LEU A 87 4.94 3.33 16.65
CA LEU A 87 4.77 1.90 16.44
C LEU A 87 5.96 1.40 15.62
N VAL A 88 6.74 0.51 16.19
CA VAL A 88 7.91 -0.09 15.56
C VAL A 88 7.51 -1.44 14.99
N GLU A 89 7.77 -1.61 13.70
CA GLU A 89 7.55 -2.85 12.96
C GLU A 89 8.90 -3.48 12.61
N THR A 90 9.07 -4.75 12.96
CA THR A 90 10.25 -5.54 12.58
C THR A 90 9.83 -6.68 11.69
N GLY A 91 10.46 -6.82 10.52
CA GLY A 91 10.20 -7.91 9.59
C GLY A 91 10.60 -9.26 10.18
N LEU A 92 9.73 -10.27 10.03
CA LEU A 92 9.99 -11.61 10.54
C LEU A 92 10.85 -12.43 9.57
N HIS A 93 10.60 -12.28 8.26
CA HIS A 93 11.25 -13.06 7.20
C HIS A 93 12.29 -12.26 6.42
N SER A 94 12.46 -10.98 6.73
CA SER A 94 13.41 -10.08 6.07
C SER A 94 13.91 -9.03 7.05
N PRO A 95 15.19 -8.63 6.97
CA PRO A 95 15.79 -7.70 7.93
C PRO A 95 15.41 -6.26 7.61
N TYR A 96 14.16 -5.89 7.88
CA TYR A 96 13.69 -4.52 7.80
C TYR A 96 13.13 -4.04 9.15
N LEU A 97 13.16 -2.73 9.32
CA LEU A 97 12.63 -2.00 10.48
C LEU A 97 11.89 -0.77 9.95
N GLU A 98 10.60 -0.66 10.26
CA GLU A 98 9.79 0.51 9.92
C GLU A 98 9.27 1.19 11.19
N HIS A 99 9.30 2.53 11.19
CA HIS A 99 8.80 3.36 12.28
C HIS A 99 7.55 4.08 11.82
N TRP A 100 6.42 3.76 12.45
CA TRP A 100 5.13 4.32 12.14
C TRP A 100 4.74 5.37 13.18
N HIS A 101 4.33 6.52 12.69
CA HIS A 101 3.82 7.62 13.50
C HIS A 101 2.34 7.81 13.22
N GLU A 102 1.55 8.00 14.27
CA GLU A 102 0.13 8.31 14.14
C GLU A 102 -0.04 9.63 13.36
N ALA A 103 -0.96 9.63 12.39
CA ALA A 103 -1.29 10.82 11.63
C ALA A 103 -2.01 11.85 12.53
N ALA A 104 -1.70 13.14 12.36
CA ALA A 104 -2.32 14.21 13.14
C ALA A 104 -3.82 14.45 12.84
N GLN A 105 -4.41 13.67 11.92
CA GLN A 105 -5.79 13.85 11.47
C GLN A 105 -6.77 12.96 12.25
N PRO A 106 -8.05 13.35 12.34
CA PRO A 106 -9.08 12.50 12.94
C PRO A 106 -9.14 11.13 12.26
N ASN A 107 -9.22 10.07 13.06
CA ASN A 107 -9.29 8.69 12.59
C ASN A 107 -10.73 8.16 12.42
N HIS A 108 -11.75 9.01 12.61
CA HIS A 108 -13.16 8.69 12.41
C HIS A 108 -13.85 9.66 11.44
N PRO A 109 -14.82 9.18 10.63
CA PRO A 109 -15.28 7.78 10.52
C PRO A 109 -14.22 6.87 9.89
N CYS A 110 -14.27 5.59 10.24
CA CYS A 110 -13.36 4.56 9.76
C CYS A 110 -14.15 3.46 9.06
N ALA A 111 -13.83 3.15 7.81
CA ALA A 111 -14.53 2.16 7.02
C ALA A 111 -13.60 1.49 6.01
N ALA A 112 -13.87 0.23 5.69
CA ALA A 112 -13.14 -0.51 4.67
C ALA A 112 -14.08 -1.42 3.88
N LEU A 113 -13.88 -1.51 2.57
CA LEU A 113 -14.72 -2.27 1.65
C LEU A 113 -13.87 -3.05 0.63
N ARG A 114 -14.21 -4.32 0.42
CA ARG A 114 -13.84 -5.05 -0.81
C ARG A 114 -14.88 -4.75 -1.86
N LEU A 115 -14.42 -4.33 -3.03
CA LEU A 115 -15.23 -3.94 -4.17
C LEU A 115 -14.90 -4.86 -5.34
N ARG A 116 -15.86 -4.99 -6.26
CA ARG A 116 -15.66 -5.68 -7.53
C ARG A 116 -16.27 -4.85 -8.65
N ALA A 117 -15.49 -4.57 -9.69
CA ALA A 117 -15.98 -3.86 -10.86
C ALA A 117 -17.07 -4.69 -11.56
N ALA A 118 -18.25 -4.10 -11.78
CA ALA A 118 -19.41 -4.80 -12.32
C ALA A 118 -19.15 -5.36 -13.73
N GLN A 119 -18.41 -4.64 -14.56
CA GLN A 119 -18.18 -5.01 -15.95
C GLN A 119 -17.00 -5.98 -16.12
N THR A 120 -15.93 -5.81 -15.33
CA THR A 120 -14.67 -6.54 -15.53
C THR A 120 -14.39 -7.58 -14.45
N GLY A 121 -15.17 -7.62 -13.37
CA GLY A 121 -14.90 -8.49 -12.22
C GLY A 121 -13.63 -8.11 -11.43
N GLN A 122 -12.96 -7.01 -11.80
CA GLN A 122 -11.71 -6.57 -11.18
C GLN A 122 -11.92 -6.26 -9.69
N ALA A 123 -11.10 -6.87 -8.84
CA ALA A 123 -11.13 -6.62 -7.41
C ALA A 123 -10.56 -5.23 -7.07
N ALA A 124 -11.10 -4.62 -6.02
CA ALA A 124 -10.61 -3.37 -5.49
C ALA A 124 -10.82 -3.31 -3.97
N ILE A 125 -9.99 -2.55 -3.27
CA ILE A 125 -10.10 -2.32 -1.83
C ILE A 125 -10.15 -0.81 -1.62
N LEU A 126 -11.19 -0.35 -0.93
CA LEU A 126 -11.37 1.03 -0.50
C LEU A 126 -11.26 1.11 1.01
N VAL A 127 -10.36 1.95 1.50
CA VAL A 127 -10.22 2.26 2.93
C VAL A 127 -10.45 3.75 3.12
N ARG A 128 -11.17 4.13 4.17
CA ARG A 128 -11.37 5.52 4.60
C ARG A 128 -11.10 5.65 6.09
N THR A 129 -10.34 6.68 6.44
CA THR A 129 -10.07 7.07 7.81
C THR A 129 -10.17 8.59 7.89
N GLY A 130 -11.22 9.09 8.55
CA GLY A 130 -11.53 10.51 8.62
C GLY A 130 -11.80 11.13 7.23
N PRO A 131 -11.06 12.19 6.84
CA PRO A 131 -11.20 12.82 5.53
C PRO A 131 -10.37 12.14 4.43
N ILE A 132 -9.50 11.19 4.77
CA ILE A 132 -8.61 10.52 3.82
C ILE A 132 -9.23 9.19 3.39
N PHE A 133 -9.10 8.87 2.11
CA PHE A 133 -9.37 7.54 1.60
C PHE A 133 -8.25 7.08 0.67
N MET A 134 -8.10 5.76 0.54
CA MET A 134 -7.24 5.12 -0.46
C MET A 134 -8.02 4.03 -1.18
N LEU A 135 -7.78 3.92 -2.49
CA LEU A 135 -8.37 2.91 -3.35
C LEU A 135 -7.24 2.15 -4.05
N ALA A 136 -7.13 0.86 -3.76
CA ALA A 136 -6.32 -0.07 -4.55
C ALA A 136 -7.22 -0.82 -5.53
N ARG A 137 -6.82 -0.90 -6.79
CA ARG A 137 -7.50 -1.69 -7.82
C ARG A 137 -6.55 -2.74 -8.34
N GLY A 138 -6.99 -3.99 -8.39
CA GLY A 138 -6.24 -5.09 -9.00
C GLY A 138 -6.10 -4.90 -10.50
N ARG A 139 -5.24 -5.71 -11.14
CA ARG A 139 -5.14 -5.76 -12.60
C ARG A 139 -6.44 -6.37 -13.18
N ALA A 140 -6.81 -5.96 -14.40
CA ALA A 140 -7.95 -6.60 -15.06
C ALA A 140 -7.62 -8.08 -15.28
N PRO A 141 -8.57 -9.01 -15.13
CA PRO A 141 -8.37 -10.37 -15.61
C PRO A 141 -8.03 -10.31 -17.10
N GLY A 142 -6.96 -11.02 -17.48
CA GLY A 142 -6.53 -11.16 -18.87
C GLY A 142 -7.45 -12.05 -19.69
#